data_AF-A0AAX1EHU6-F1
#
_entry.id   AF-A0AAX1EHU6-F1
#
_cell.length_a   1.000
_cell.length_b   1.000
_cell.length_c   1.000
_cell.angle_alpha   90.00
_cell.angle_beta   90.00
_cell.angle_gamma   90.00
#
_symmetry.space_group_name_H-M   'P 1'
#
loop_
_entity.id
_entity.type
_entity.pdbx_description
1 polymer ?
#
loop_
_entity_poly.entity_id
_entity_poly.type
_entity_poly.pdbx_seq_one_letter_code
_entity_poly.pdbx_strand_id
1 'polypeptide(L)'
;MHKDDQGIAIIGFHMRLPACQTPLDLMNNLDNQYSAIRNQLTNPLQNQIAYMAEIDDADCFDASFFHYTKQEASMICPQQRLLLESSWLALDNANIKTPLIENNKTGVFTSCSANPFYWQALLTEYSDPINQYQILINNDKDYSATRIAYKFNCQGPAMSIQTGCSSGLVALHQAKRAIENNECDTAIVGAASVTFPIVKPMPLVEGMIFSQTGQCHPYCHDANGTVGGMGVVVLIVSSLRLAIENAQPILAVIKGSALNNDGHRKMSYTAPSVDAQIDVMREALDNADIKANEIDFIEGHGTATKIGDAIELTALEQVYGDGRSIPLGSIKANIGHLDVASGLASTLKAALALNRKATFPQPYAELTMPNLKPHFQLYSQPQPLNNNSYAAVSALGVGGTNAHIILGPAPVDSIDGSLLIHKKPTYRFNKTHIPMPGMSDNEPNYNTETLTNNSVVNPDVKSKVLEAWNKVLGQHNWQSTDNFFEVGGESLTAIALAQQINLLTGLKLTYTAIFDCPTLGQLTESVMQEVAKPQSNEVYLSNFEQTDDYEFEEL
;
A
#
# COMPACT_ATOMS: atom_id res chain seq x y z
N MET A 1 -6.79 35.92 14.74
CA MET A 1 -6.98 34.46 14.66
C MET A 1 -6.08 33.86 15.72
N HIS A 2 -6.61 33.09 16.68
CA HIS A 2 -5.77 32.45 17.68
C HIS A 2 -4.92 31.36 16.99
N LYS A 3 -3.67 31.20 17.42
CA LYS A 3 -2.74 30.18 16.87
C LYS A 3 -3.31 28.76 17.03
N ASP A 4 -4.20 28.58 18.01
CA ASP A 4 -4.87 27.32 18.36
C ASP A 4 -5.98 26.91 17.38
N ASP A 5 -6.45 27.84 16.51
CA ASP A 5 -7.49 27.55 15.50
C ASP A 5 -6.90 27.12 14.14
N GLN A 6 -5.57 26.98 14.06
CA GLN A 6 -4.88 26.61 12.81
C GLN A 6 -4.71 25.09 12.66
N GLY A 7 -5.21 24.57 11.55
CA GLY A 7 -5.09 23.18 11.15
C GLY A 7 -6.31 22.69 10.39
N ILE A 8 -6.25 21.43 9.94
CA ILE A 8 -7.37 20.74 9.30
C ILE A 8 -7.85 19.62 10.21
N ALA A 9 -9.10 19.68 10.65
CA ALA A 9 -9.73 18.68 11.51
C ALA A 9 -10.19 17.47 10.71
N ILE A 10 -9.93 16.26 11.22
CA ILE A 10 -10.59 15.03 10.77
C ILE A 10 -11.91 14.90 11.55
N ILE A 11 -13.03 15.12 10.86
CA ILE A 11 -14.37 15.22 11.46
C ILE A 11 -15.27 14.01 11.20
N GLY A 12 -14.81 13.07 10.40
CA GLY A 12 -15.49 11.80 10.17
C GLY A 12 -14.65 10.87 9.32
N PHE A 13 -14.98 9.59 9.34
CA PHE A 13 -14.29 8.59 8.55
C PHE A 13 -15.14 7.36 8.31
N HIS A 14 -14.73 6.56 7.34
CA HIS A 14 -15.18 5.19 7.14
C HIS A 14 -14.01 4.35 6.63
N MET A 15 -13.98 3.07 6.98
CA MET A 15 -12.99 2.14 6.48
C MET A 15 -13.60 0.78 6.19
N ARG A 16 -13.04 0.10 5.19
CA ARG A 16 -13.16 -1.34 4.97
C ARG A 16 -11.75 -1.87 4.91
N LEU A 17 -11.30 -2.52 5.98
CA LEU A 17 -9.95 -3.06 6.09
C LEU A 17 -10.02 -4.56 6.35
N PRO A 18 -8.94 -5.30 6.03
CA PRO A 18 -8.93 -6.74 6.23
C PRO A 18 -9.29 -7.15 7.66
N ALA A 19 -10.21 -8.10 7.79
CA ALA A 19 -10.78 -8.56 9.05
C ALA A 19 -11.37 -7.46 9.97
N CYS A 20 -11.73 -6.29 9.42
CA CYS A 20 -12.29 -5.17 10.18
C CYS A 20 -13.55 -4.62 9.50
N GLN A 21 -14.71 -4.71 10.16
CA GLN A 21 -15.96 -4.12 9.67
C GLN A 21 -16.32 -2.80 10.36
N THR A 22 -15.76 -2.58 11.55
CA THR A 22 -16.00 -1.39 12.38
C THR A 22 -14.69 -0.81 12.92
N PRO A 23 -14.67 0.48 13.32
CA PRO A 23 -13.49 1.09 13.94
C PRO A 23 -13.01 0.32 15.19
N LEU A 24 -13.94 -0.27 15.94
CA LEU A 24 -13.61 -1.08 17.12
C LEU A 24 -12.94 -2.41 16.74
N ASP A 25 -13.33 -3.05 15.63
CA ASP A 25 -12.64 -4.25 15.14
C ASP A 25 -11.19 -3.92 14.80
N LEU A 26 -10.95 -2.79 14.13
CA LEU A 26 -9.59 -2.33 13.83
C LEU A 26 -8.80 -2.11 15.13
N MET A 27 -9.34 -1.36 16.09
CA MET A 27 -8.64 -1.11 17.36
C MET A 27 -8.35 -2.40 18.12
N ASN A 28 -9.31 -3.32 18.19
CA ASN A 28 -9.13 -4.63 18.83
C ASN A 28 -8.06 -5.47 18.12
N ASN A 29 -8.07 -5.51 16.78
CA ASN A 29 -7.07 -6.23 16.01
C ASN A 29 -5.66 -5.64 16.23
N LEU A 30 -5.54 -4.31 16.26
CA LEU A 30 -4.27 -3.62 16.54
C LEU A 30 -3.77 -3.89 17.96
N ASP A 31 -4.63 -3.79 18.98
CA ASP A 31 -4.25 -4.06 20.38
C ASP A 31 -3.81 -5.51 20.60
N ASN A 32 -4.41 -6.46 19.87
CA ASN A 32 -4.04 -7.88 19.94
C ASN A 32 -2.93 -8.27 18.95
N GLN A 33 -2.29 -7.31 18.26
CA GLN A 33 -1.26 -7.56 17.25
C GLN A 33 -1.72 -8.54 16.15
N TYR A 34 -3.02 -8.58 15.86
CA TYR A 34 -3.60 -9.51 14.91
C TYR A 34 -3.15 -9.15 13.49
N SER A 35 -2.70 -10.18 12.74
CA SER A 35 -2.41 -10.07 11.31
C SER A 35 -3.53 -10.71 10.50
N ALA A 36 -4.14 -9.92 9.61
CA ALA A 36 -5.17 -10.32 8.68
C ALA A 36 -4.61 -10.87 7.36
N ILE A 37 -3.28 -11.00 7.24
CA ILE A 37 -2.63 -11.61 6.08
C ILE A 37 -2.87 -13.13 6.10
N ARG A 38 -3.37 -13.67 5.00
CA ARG A 38 -3.73 -15.09 4.87
C ARG A 38 -3.16 -15.68 3.59
N ASN A 39 -2.97 -17.00 3.57
CA ASN A 39 -2.62 -17.73 2.36
C ASN A 39 -3.87 -17.90 1.49
N GLN A 40 -3.81 -17.47 0.22
CA GLN A 40 -4.95 -17.49 -0.69
C GLN A 40 -5.04 -18.74 -1.57
N LEU A 41 -3.92 -19.35 -1.94
CA LEU A 41 -3.91 -20.46 -2.91
C LEU A 41 -2.74 -21.41 -2.64
N THR A 42 -3.06 -22.65 -2.25
CA THR A 42 -2.12 -23.77 -2.28
C THR A 42 -2.22 -24.46 -3.63
N ASN A 43 -1.26 -24.24 -4.54
CA ASN A 43 -0.92 -25.27 -5.53
C ASN A 43 0.42 -25.89 -5.14
N PRO A 44 0.43 -27.01 -4.37
CA PRO A 44 1.65 -27.65 -3.89
C PRO A 44 2.61 -28.07 -5.01
N LEU A 45 2.11 -28.19 -6.24
CA LEU A 45 2.86 -28.67 -7.39
C LEU A 45 3.68 -27.56 -8.10
N GLN A 46 3.54 -26.28 -7.73
CA GLN A 46 4.19 -25.17 -8.46
C GLN A 46 4.98 -24.17 -7.60
N ASN A 47 5.20 -24.41 -6.31
CA ASN A 47 5.95 -23.47 -5.44
C ASN A 47 5.37 -22.02 -5.44
N GLN A 48 4.06 -21.89 -5.65
CA GLN A 48 3.34 -20.63 -5.71
C GLN A 48 2.48 -20.49 -4.45
N ILE A 49 2.96 -19.74 -3.47
CA ILE A 49 2.14 -19.32 -2.33
C ILE A 49 1.83 -17.84 -2.51
N ALA A 50 0.56 -17.48 -2.72
CA ALA A 50 0.11 -16.08 -2.62
C ALA A 50 -0.42 -15.82 -1.22
N TYR A 51 0.25 -14.93 -0.50
CA TYR A 51 -0.31 -14.35 0.70
C TYR A 51 -0.91 -12.99 0.37
N MET A 52 -2.06 -12.68 0.96
CA MET A 52 -2.71 -11.38 0.83
C MET A 52 -3.68 -11.13 1.99
N ALA A 53 -3.95 -9.88 2.29
CA ALA A 53 -4.99 -9.46 3.23
C ALA A 53 -6.20 -8.92 2.48
N GLU A 54 -7.36 -9.56 2.62
CA GLU A 54 -8.58 -9.23 1.85
C GLU A 54 -9.63 -8.55 2.71
N ILE A 55 -10.50 -7.79 2.05
CA ILE A 55 -11.75 -7.32 2.65
C ILE A 55 -12.90 -8.23 2.22
N ASP A 56 -13.83 -8.49 3.14
CA ASP A 56 -15.06 -9.23 2.85
C ASP A 56 -15.96 -8.43 1.88
N ASP A 57 -16.84 -9.12 1.15
CA ASP A 57 -17.93 -8.56 0.33
C ASP A 57 -17.48 -7.45 -0.65
N ALA A 58 -16.29 -7.59 -1.24
CA ALA A 58 -15.69 -6.56 -2.08
C ALA A 58 -16.33 -6.46 -3.49
N ASP A 59 -17.05 -7.48 -3.90
CA ASP A 59 -17.87 -7.58 -5.12
C ASP A 59 -19.31 -7.09 -4.90
N CYS A 60 -19.75 -6.94 -3.65
CA CYS A 60 -21.10 -6.56 -3.28
C CYS A 60 -21.31 -5.03 -3.25
N PHE A 61 -22.49 -4.58 -3.68
CA PHE A 61 -22.84 -3.16 -3.75
C PHE A 61 -24.37 -2.95 -3.69
N ASP A 62 -24.84 -1.88 -3.04
CA ASP A 62 -26.24 -1.45 -3.09
C ASP A 62 -26.48 -0.52 -4.30
N ALA A 63 -26.60 -1.13 -5.48
CA ALA A 63 -26.79 -0.39 -6.73
C ALA A 63 -28.05 0.51 -6.71
N SER A 64 -29.13 0.01 -6.12
CA SER A 64 -30.42 0.71 -6.11
C SER A 64 -30.39 2.01 -5.32
N PHE A 65 -29.69 2.02 -4.18
CA PHE A 65 -29.49 3.22 -3.37
C PHE A 65 -28.79 4.33 -4.17
N PHE A 66 -27.80 3.97 -4.98
CA PHE A 66 -27.07 4.91 -5.82
C PHE A 66 -27.72 5.12 -7.19
N HIS A 67 -28.96 4.68 -7.41
CA HIS A 67 -29.69 4.81 -8.67
C HIS A 67 -28.95 4.21 -9.87
N TYR A 68 -28.36 3.02 -9.68
CA TYR A 68 -27.84 2.18 -10.74
C TYR A 68 -28.70 0.92 -10.90
N THR A 69 -28.85 0.47 -12.14
CA THR A 69 -29.27 -0.90 -12.42
C THR A 69 -28.14 -1.88 -12.08
N LYS A 70 -28.47 -3.17 -11.89
CA LYS A 70 -27.43 -4.20 -11.66
C LYS A 70 -26.45 -4.31 -12.83
N GLN A 71 -26.93 -4.13 -14.07
CA GLN A 71 -26.12 -4.17 -15.28
C GLN A 71 -25.16 -2.98 -15.38
N GLU A 72 -25.59 -1.78 -15.00
CA GLU A 72 -24.69 -0.64 -14.93
C GLU A 72 -23.62 -0.84 -13.85
N ALA A 73 -24.04 -1.33 -12.67
CA ALA A 73 -23.12 -1.60 -11.57
C ALA A 73 -22.05 -2.65 -11.92
N SER A 74 -22.38 -3.66 -12.73
CA SER A 74 -21.44 -4.70 -13.17
C SER A 74 -20.37 -4.22 -14.15
N MET A 75 -20.54 -3.03 -14.74
CA MET A 75 -19.52 -2.40 -15.57
C MET A 75 -18.63 -1.42 -14.80
N ILE A 76 -19.01 -1.06 -13.57
CA ILE A 76 -18.28 -0.10 -12.72
C ILE A 76 -17.23 -0.83 -11.89
N CYS A 77 -16.00 -0.33 -11.97
CA CYS A 77 -14.88 -0.81 -11.16
C CYS A 77 -15.29 -0.94 -9.68
N PRO A 78 -15.05 -2.09 -9.03
CA PRO A 78 -15.39 -2.31 -7.62
C PRO A 78 -14.87 -1.20 -6.72
N GLN A 79 -13.66 -0.70 -6.99
CA GLN A 79 -13.06 0.39 -6.21
C GLN A 79 -13.92 1.66 -6.22
N GLN A 80 -14.48 2.04 -7.36
CA GLN A 80 -15.37 3.21 -7.46
C GLN A 80 -16.71 2.97 -6.74
N ARG A 81 -17.25 1.74 -6.79
CA ARG A 81 -18.46 1.34 -6.05
C ARG A 81 -18.24 1.42 -4.53
N LEU A 82 -17.13 0.86 -4.06
CA LEU A 82 -16.77 0.84 -2.65
C LEU A 82 -16.43 2.23 -2.10
N LEU A 83 -15.82 3.09 -2.92
CA LEU A 83 -15.60 4.50 -2.58
C LEU A 83 -16.91 5.28 -2.46
N LEU A 84 -17.91 5.01 -3.31
CA LEU A 84 -19.24 5.63 -3.16
C LEU A 84 -19.90 5.26 -1.83
N GLU A 85 -19.97 3.96 -1.50
CA GLU A 85 -20.53 3.50 -0.21
C GLU A 85 -19.75 4.09 0.98
N SER A 86 -18.41 4.02 0.93
CA SER A 86 -17.55 4.46 2.03
C SER A 86 -17.61 5.98 2.22
N SER A 87 -17.71 6.74 1.13
CA SER A 87 -17.84 8.20 1.21
C SER A 87 -19.19 8.61 1.79
N TRP A 88 -20.27 7.90 1.43
CA TRP A 88 -21.57 8.12 2.05
C TRP A 88 -21.53 7.85 3.56
N LEU A 89 -20.95 6.72 3.97
CA LEU A 89 -20.82 6.34 5.38
C LEU A 89 -19.90 7.28 6.16
N ALA A 90 -18.85 7.81 5.55
CA ALA A 90 -17.95 8.78 6.18
C ALA A 90 -18.63 10.14 6.38
N LEU A 91 -19.42 10.60 5.41
CA LEU A 91 -20.25 11.80 5.55
C LEU A 91 -21.32 11.62 6.63
N ASP A 92 -21.99 10.47 6.63
CA ASP A 92 -22.95 10.11 7.68
C ASP A 92 -22.27 10.10 9.05
N ASN A 93 -21.07 9.50 9.18
CA ASN A 93 -20.25 9.52 10.40
C ASN A 93 -19.97 10.96 10.87
N ALA A 94 -19.64 11.88 9.95
CA ALA A 94 -19.46 13.31 10.19
C ALA A 94 -20.77 14.11 10.45
N ASN A 95 -21.94 13.46 10.54
CA ASN A 95 -23.25 14.12 10.65
C ASN A 95 -23.59 15.04 9.46
N ILE A 96 -23.00 14.80 8.29
CA ILE A 96 -23.25 15.57 7.08
C ILE A 96 -24.29 14.81 6.24
N LYS A 97 -25.47 15.42 6.07
CA LYS A 97 -26.57 14.83 5.28
C LYS A 97 -26.25 14.88 3.78
N THR A 98 -26.61 13.81 3.07
CA THR A 98 -26.49 13.69 1.62
C THR A 98 -27.88 13.49 0.97
N PRO A 99 -28.12 13.96 -0.28
CA PRO A 99 -27.22 14.78 -1.08
C PRO A 99 -26.98 16.14 -0.44
N LEU A 100 -25.82 16.73 -0.70
CA LEU A 100 -25.44 18.02 -0.14
C LEU A 100 -26.33 19.12 -0.76
N ILE A 101 -26.69 20.11 0.06
CA ILE A 101 -27.51 21.25 -0.38
C ILE A 101 -26.75 22.12 -1.40
N GLU A 102 -27.49 22.95 -2.14
CA GLU A 102 -26.93 23.87 -3.14
C GLU A 102 -25.88 24.83 -2.52
N ASN A 103 -24.86 25.19 -3.32
CA ASN A 103 -23.68 25.97 -2.93
C ASN A 103 -22.73 25.30 -1.94
N ASN A 104 -22.77 23.97 -1.78
CA ASN A 104 -21.78 23.27 -0.97
C ASN A 104 -20.45 23.11 -1.71
N LYS A 105 -19.45 23.90 -1.31
CA LYS A 105 -18.05 23.78 -1.72
C LYS A 105 -17.35 22.64 -1.00
N THR A 106 -17.89 21.42 -1.08
CA THR A 106 -17.19 20.22 -0.64
C THR A 106 -16.26 19.75 -1.76
N GLY A 107 -14.97 19.60 -1.48
CA GLY A 107 -14.01 19.01 -2.39
C GLY A 107 -13.99 17.47 -2.31
N VAL A 108 -13.48 16.81 -3.34
CA VAL A 108 -13.36 15.36 -3.44
C VAL A 108 -11.98 15.01 -4.00
N PHE A 109 -11.18 14.30 -3.20
CA PHE A 109 -9.81 13.94 -3.54
C PHE A 109 -9.67 12.43 -3.36
N THR A 110 -9.60 11.68 -4.46
CA THR A 110 -9.62 10.22 -4.37
C THR A 110 -8.51 9.53 -5.14
N SER A 111 -8.22 8.29 -4.74
CA SER A 111 -7.25 7.43 -5.41
C SER A 111 -7.78 6.00 -5.54
N CYS A 112 -7.51 5.37 -6.68
CA CYS A 112 -7.75 3.94 -6.91
C CYS A 112 -6.50 3.26 -7.45
N SER A 113 -6.24 2.02 -7.05
CA SER A 113 -5.20 1.19 -7.66
C SER A 113 -5.61 0.78 -9.08
N ALA A 114 -4.66 0.33 -9.89
CA ALA A 114 -4.98 -0.19 -11.21
C ALA A 114 -5.73 -1.53 -11.07
N ASN A 115 -6.78 -1.74 -11.87
CA ASN A 115 -7.48 -3.02 -11.94
C ASN A 115 -7.51 -3.57 -13.38
N PRO A 116 -6.34 -3.95 -13.93
CA PRO A 116 -6.21 -4.26 -15.35
C PRO A 116 -6.96 -5.53 -15.76
N PHE A 117 -7.06 -6.52 -14.88
CA PHE A 117 -7.75 -7.78 -15.19
C PHE A 117 -9.26 -7.59 -15.31
N TYR A 118 -9.88 -6.85 -14.40
CA TYR A 118 -11.29 -6.50 -14.50
C TYR A 118 -11.60 -5.71 -15.78
N TRP A 119 -10.76 -4.71 -16.08
CA TRP A 119 -10.92 -3.91 -17.29
C TRP A 119 -10.78 -4.80 -18.54
N GLN A 120 -9.76 -5.65 -18.60
CA GLN A 120 -9.55 -6.55 -19.73
C GLN A 120 -10.71 -7.54 -19.92
N ALA A 121 -11.29 -8.06 -18.83
CA ALA A 121 -12.46 -8.94 -18.90
C ALA A 121 -13.67 -8.22 -19.53
N LEU A 122 -13.94 -6.98 -19.10
CA LEU A 122 -15.00 -6.13 -19.69
C LEU A 122 -14.79 -5.89 -21.19
N LEU A 123 -13.58 -5.55 -21.62
CA LEU A 123 -13.28 -5.30 -23.04
C LEU A 123 -13.40 -6.56 -23.90
N THR A 124 -13.24 -7.74 -23.30
CA THR A 124 -13.39 -9.03 -23.98
C THR A 124 -14.87 -9.36 -24.18
N GLU A 125 -15.70 -9.07 -23.18
CA GLU A 125 -17.15 -9.34 -23.23
C GLU A 125 -17.91 -8.32 -24.10
N TYR A 126 -17.51 -7.04 -24.06
CA TYR A 126 -18.15 -5.95 -24.80
C TYR A 126 -17.18 -5.31 -25.79
N SER A 127 -17.37 -5.58 -27.08
CA SER A 127 -16.47 -5.14 -28.15
C SER A 127 -16.98 -3.96 -28.98
N ASP A 128 -18.23 -3.53 -28.80
CA ASP A 128 -18.74 -2.39 -29.55
C ASP A 128 -18.23 -1.03 -29.00
N PRO A 129 -18.06 0.00 -29.86
CA PRO A 129 -17.45 1.26 -29.44
C PRO A 129 -18.18 2.02 -28.33
N ILE A 130 -19.51 1.88 -28.23
CA ILE A 130 -20.30 2.60 -27.21
C ILE A 130 -20.02 2.00 -25.85
N ASN A 131 -20.06 0.67 -25.73
CA ASN A 131 -19.74 -0.01 -24.49
C ASN A 131 -18.26 0.18 -24.11
N GLN A 132 -17.33 0.22 -25.07
CA GLN A 132 -15.92 0.52 -24.79
C GLN A 132 -15.73 1.91 -24.13
N TYR A 133 -16.44 2.92 -24.60
CA TYR A 133 -16.40 4.25 -23.98
C TYR A 133 -17.01 4.25 -22.57
N GLN A 134 -18.10 3.51 -22.36
CA GLN A 134 -18.66 3.35 -21.01
C GLN A 134 -17.70 2.62 -20.07
N ILE A 135 -17.03 1.56 -20.55
CA ILE A 135 -16.02 0.81 -19.80
C ILE A 135 -14.88 1.74 -19.39
N LEU A 136 -14.39 2.59 -20.30
CA LEU A 136 -13.36 3.59 -19.98
C LEU A 136 -13.79 4.48 -18.81
N ILE A 137 -14.96 5.12 -18.89
CA ILE A 137 -15.47 6.02 -17.83
C ILE A 137 -15.67 5.26 -16.50
N ASN A 138 -16.05 4.00 -16.57
CA ASN A 138 -16.39 3.19 -15.42
C ASN A 138 -15.19 2.52 -14.73
N ASN A 139 -14.02 2.49 -15.38
CA ASN A 139 -12.87 1.72 -14.90
C ASN A 139 -11.57 2.52 -14.85
N ASP A 140 -11.44 3.55 -15.67
CA ASP A 140 -10.29 4.43 -15.59
C ASP A 140 -10.25 5.15 -14.23
N LYS A 141 -9.03 5.44 -13.77
CA LYS A 141 -8.76 6.03 -12.46
C LYS A 141 -9.28 7.47 -12.36
N ASP A 142 -9.43 8.16 -13.49
CA ASP A 142 -9.82 9.58 -13.56
C ASP A 142 -11.21 9.85 -12.98
N TYR A 143 -12.11 8.87 -13.02
CA TYR A 143 -13.54 9.09 -12.75
C TYR A 143 -13.97 8.80 -11.30
N SER A 144 -13.06 8.36 -10.43
CA SER A 144 -13.40 8.06 -9.03
C SER A 144 -13.91 9.29 -8.26
N ALA A 145 -13.21 10.42 -8.35
CA ALA A 145 -13.57 11.65 -7.63
C ALA A 145 -14.82 12.32 -8.21
N THR A 146 -14.90 12.42 -9.54
CA THR A 146 -16.00 13.10 -10.24
C THR A 146 -17.31 12.33 -10.09
N ARG A 147 -17.28 11.00 -10.00
CA ARG A 147 -18.45 10.17 -9.73
C ARG A 147 -19.02 10.40 -8.33
N ILE A 148 -18.16 10.51 -7.32
CA ILE A 148 -18.56 10.89 -5.96
C ILE A 148 -19.16 12.31 -5.96
N ALA A 149 -18.47 13.26 -6.59
CA ALA A 149 -18.94 14.64 -6.66
C ALA A 149 -20.33 14.74 -7.30
N TYR A 150 -20.54 14.03 -8.42
CA TYR A 150 -21.82 13.94 -9.10
C TYR A 150 -22.91 13.33 -8.20
N LYS A 151 -22.64 12.20 -7.53
CA LYS A 151 -23.64 11.49 -6.72
C LYS A 151 -24.03 12.24 -5.44
N PHE A 152 -23.13 13.03 -4.87
CA PHE A 152 -23.39 13.76 -3.62
C PHE A 152 -23.58 15.26 -3.78
N ASN A 153 -23.58 15.78 -5.01
CA ASN A 153 -23.68 17.21 -5.32
C ASN A 153 -22.53 18.03 -4.66
N CYS A 154 -21.30 17.53 -4.76
CA CYS A 154 -20.11 18.27 -4.31
C CYS A 154 -19.69 19.29 -5.39
N GLN A 155 -19.60 20.57 -5.02
CA GLN A 155 -19.31 21.66 -5.96
C GLN A 155 -17.91 22.29 -5.78
N GLY A 156 -17.06 21.68 -4.94
CA GLY A 156 -15.64 22.02 -4.82
C GLY A 156 -14.75 21.25 -5.82
N PRO A 157 -13.42 21.33 -5.68
CA PRO A 157 -12.48 20.58 -6.53
C PRO A 157 -12.74 19.08 -6.47
N ALA A 158 -12.73 18.39 -7.61
CA ALA A 158 -12.90 16.93 -7.69
C ALA A 158 -11.72 16.33 -8.48
N MET A 159 -10.77 15.71 -7.78
CA MET A 159 -9.51 15.24 -8.36
C MET A 159 -9.20 13.79 -8.01
N SER A 160 -8.96 12.99 -9.04
CA SER A 160 -8.39 11.65 -8.91
C SER A 160 -6.86 11.76 -8.93
N ILE A 161 -6.19 11.29 -7.87
CA ILE A 161 -4.76 11.49 -7.62
C ILE A 161 -4.01 10.16 -7.63
N GLN A 162 -2.86 10.11 -8.30
CA GLN A 162 -2.09 8.90 -8.53
C GLN A 162 -0.58 9.15 -8.37
N THR A 163 0.00 8.62 -7.30
CA THR A 163 1.43 8.73 -6.97
C THR A 163 2.00 7.41 -6.39
N GLY A 164 1.41 6.27 -6.76
CA GLY A 164 1.76 4.96 -6.21
C GLY A 164 1.34 4.82 -4.74
N CYS A 165 2.19 4.21 -3.92
CA CYS A 165 1.89 3.92 -2.51
C CYS A 165 1.61 5.16 -1.64
N SER A 166 2.00 6.36 -2.09
CA SER A 166 1.74 7.63 -1.40
C SER A 166 0.42 8.30 -1.76
N SER A 167 -0.33 7.77 -2.75
CA SER A 167 -1.49 8.44 -3.35
C SER A 167 -2.51 8.95 -2.34
N GLY A 168 -2.89 8.12 -1.34
CA GLY A 168 -3.83 8.52 -0.30
C GLY A 168 -3.35 9.71 0.55
N LEU A 169 -2.06 9.77 0.92
CA LEU A 169 -1.52 10.94 1.65
C LEU A 169 -1.38 12.16 0.75
N VAL A 170 -1.05 11.98 -0.53
CA VAL A 170 -1.04 13.09 -1.50
C VAL A 170 -2.45 13.65 -1.67
N ALA A 171 -3.49 12.80 -1.74
CA ALA A 171 -4.88 13.24 -1.77
C ALA A 171 -5.26 14.03 -0.51
N LEU A 172 -4.82 13.59 0.67
CA LEU A 172 -5.03 14.31 1.92
C LEU A 172 -4.30 15.66 1.96
N HIS A 173 -3.05 15.71 1.48
CA HIS A 173 -2.29 16.96 1.33
C HIS A 173 -3.02 17.94 0.41
N GLN A 174 -3.48 17.49 -0.76
CA GLN A 174 -4.19 18.35 -1.71
C GLN A 174 -5.52 18.86 -1.15
N ALA A 175 -6.26 18.02 -0.41
CA ALA A 175 -7.46 18.45 0.28
C ALA A 175 -7.17 19.52 1.34
N LYS A 176 -6.11 19.35 2.13
CA LYS A 176 -5.64 20.36 3.09
C LYS A 176 -5.32 21.68 2.41
N ARG A 177 -4.54 21.65 1.32
CA ARG A 177 -4.17 22.85 0.55
C ARG A 177 -5.38 23.55 -0.06
N ALA A 178 -6.33 22.80 -0.63
CA ALA A 178 -7.56 23.36 -1.16
C ALA A 178 -8.41 24.06 -0.09
N ILE A 179 -8.48 23.49 1.13
CA ILE A 179 -9.19 24.13 2.25
C ILE A 179 -8.47 25.40 2.72
N GLU A 180 -7.15 25.36 2.87
CA GLU A 180 -6.36 26.53 3.27
C GLU A 180 -6.42 27.67 2.24
N ASN A 181 -6.56 27.32 0.96
CA ASN A 181 -6.74 28.27 -0.14
C ASN A 181 -8.21 28.73 -0.32
N ASN A 182 -9.14 28.25 0.52
CA ASN A 182 -10.58 28.52 0.44
C ASN A 182 -11.24 28.08 -0.89
N GLU A 183 -10.68 27.05 -1.54
CA GLU A 183 -11.28 26.39 -2.70
C GLU A 183 -12.45 25.48 -2.28
N CYS A 184 -12.39 24.95 -1.05
CA CYS A 184 -13.45 24.21 -0.38
C CYS A 184 -13.43 24.43 1.13
N ASP A 185 -14.54 24.18 1.80
CA ASP A 185 -14.65 24.30 3.28
C ASP A 185 -14.48 22.94 3.97
N THR A 186 -14.90 21.89 3.28
CA THR A 186 -14.85 20.50 3.69
C THR A 186 -14.40 19.67 2.50
N ALA A 187 -13.74 18.54 2.73
CA ALA A 187 -13.31 17.64 1.67
C ALA A 187 -13.54 16.17 2.04
N ILE A 188 -13.94 15.39 1.04
CA ILE A 188 -13.93 13.93 1.06
C ILE A 188 -12.57 13.48 0.54
N VAL A 189 -11.81 12.76 1.35
CA VAL A 189 -10.50 12.20 0.98
C VAL A 189 -10.59 10.69 1.03
N GLY A 190 -10.49 10.02 -0.11
CA GLY A 190 -10.73 8.58 -0.20
C GLY A 190 -9.66 7.83 -0.97
N ALA A 191 -9.33 6.61 -0.55
CA ALA A 191 -8.48 5.73 -1.33
C ALA A 191 -9.01 4.30 -1.26
N ALA A 192 -9.03 3.63 -2.41
CA ALA A 192 -9.37 2.22 -2.52
C ALA A 192 -8.24 1.48 -3.24
N SER A 193 -7.86 0.33 -2.70
CA SER A 193 -7.04 -0.66 -3.39
C SER A 193 -7.76 -1.99 -3.31
N VAL A 194 -8.32 -2.42 -4.42
CA VAL A 194 -9.09 -3.67 -4.51
C VAL A 194 -8.83 -4.28 -5.87
N THR A 195 -8.28 -5.49 -5.86
CA THR A 195 -7.96 -6.26 -7.07
C THR A 195 -9.02 -7.32 -7.29
N PHE A 196 -9.68 -7.28 -8.45
CA PHE A 196 -10.62 -8.33 -8.88
C PHE A 196 -10.49 -8.59 -10.39
N PRO A 197 -10.79 -9.79 -10.89
CA PRO A 197 -10.84 -11.03 -10.12
C PRO A 197 -9.51 -11.26 -9.40
N ILE A 198 -9.52 -12.01 -8.29
CA ILE A 198 -8.28 -12.48 -7.66
C ILE A 198 -7.71 -13.55 -8.59
N VAL A 199 -6.92 -13.12 -9.57
CA VAL A 199 -6.23 -14.01 -10.50
C VAL A 199 -4.92 -14.50 -9.88
N LYS A 200 -4.43 -15.65 -10.40
CA LYS A 200 -3.29 -16.45 -9.94
C LYS A 200 -2.22 -15.70 -9.12
N PRO A 201 -1.61 -16.35 -8.11
CA PRO A 201 -0.48 -15.82 -7.36
C PRO A 201 0.55 -15.22 -8.29
N MET A 202 0.99 -13.99 -8.04
CA MET A 202 2.21 -13.52 -8.70
C MET A 202 3.35 -14.47 -8.29
N PRO A 203 4.18 -14.94 -9.23
CA PRO A 203 5.30 -15.80 -8.89
C PRO A 203 6.24 -15.05 -7.94
N LEU A 204 6.63 -15.70 -6.84
CA LEU A 204 7.66 -15.18 -5.94
C LEU A 204 9.00 -15.21 -6.68
N VAL A 205 9.45 -14.05 -7.14
CA VAL A 205 10.75 -13.90 -7.80
C VAL A 205 11.74 -13.30 -6.81
N GLU A 206 12.87 -13.98 -6.63
CA GLU A 206 13.96 -13.50 -5.78
C GLU A 206 14.44 -12.10 -6.23
N GLY A 207 14.55 -11.17 -5.27
CA GLY A 207 14.94 -9.77 -5.54
C GLY A 207 13.76 -8.82 -5.77
N MET A 208 12.53 -9.31 -5.92
CA MET A 208 11.33 -8.45 -5.98
C MET A 208 10.88 -8.01 -4.57
N ILE A 209 9.90 -7.09 -4.53
CA ILE A 209 9.42 -6.48 -3.29
C ILE A 209 8.54 -7.39 -2.43
N PHE A 210 8.11 -8.55 -2.92
CA PHE A 210 7.13 -9.40 -2.24
C PHE A 210 7.77 -10.36 -1.24
N SER A 211 7.16 -10.49 -0.07
CA SER A 211 7.59 -11.41 0.99
C SER A 211 7.49 -12.86 0.54
N GLN A 212 8.56 -13.63 0.77
CA GLN A 212 8.58 -15.06 0.53
C GLN A 212 7.89 -15.87 1.64
N THR A 213 7.85 -15.32 2.85
CA THR A 213 7.23 -15.96 4.03
C THR A 213 5.76 -15.61 4.18
N GLY A 214 5.26 -14.63 3.42
CA GLY A 214 3.88 -14.20 3.53
C GLY A 214 3.59 -13.34 4.74
N GLN A 215 4.62 -12.71 5.32
CA GLN A 215 4.49 -11.84 6.48
C GLN A 215 5.14 -10.50 6.19
N CYS A 216 4.58 -9.43 6.77
CA CYS A 216 5.17 -8.10 6.72
C CYS A 216 5.82 -7.81 8.08
N HIS A 217 7.16 -7.86 8.15
CA HIS A 217 7.94 -7.54 9.36
C HIS A 217 8.65 -6.19 9.21
N PRO A 218 7.94 -5.05 9.30
CA PRO A 218 8.54 -3.74 9.12
C PRO A 218 9.54 -3.45 10.24
N TYR A 219 10.73 -3.00 9.85
CA TYR A 219 11.83 -2.64 10.77
C TYR A 219 12.36 -3.80 11.63
N CYS A 220 12.07 -5.04 11.22
CA CYS A 220 12.59 -6.25 11.86
C CYS A 220 13.83 -6.79 11.13
N HIS A 221 14.68 -7.54 11.82
CA HIS A 221 15.93 -8.08 11.25
C HIS A 221 15.71 -9.13 10.16
N ASP A 222 14.53 -9.76 10.14
CA ASP A 222 14.13 -10.79 9.20
C ASP A 222 13.18 -10.26 8.09
N ALA A 223 13.00 -8.94 8.01
CA ALA A 223 12.28 -8.28 6.93
C ALA A 223 12.72 -8.81 5.56
N ASN A 224 11.79 -9.34 4.76
CA ASN A 224 12.09 -10.03 3.50
C ASN A 224 11.18 -9.62 2.33
N GLY A 225 10.36 -8.59 2.51
CA GLY A 225 9.42 -8.11 1.51
C GLY A 225 8.06 -7.75 2.11
N THR A 226 7.20 -7.19 1.26
CA THR A 226 5.84 -6.77 1.59
C THR A 226 4.82 -7.81 1.14
N VAL A 227 3.63 -7.77 1.72
CA VAL A 227 2.48 -8.61 1.33
C VAL A 227 1.37 -7.69 0.87
N GLY A 228 0.76 -7.97 -0.28
CA GLY A 228 -0.34 -7.17 -0.79
C GLY A 228 -1.56 -7.21 0.14
N GLY A 229 -2.29 -6.12 0.21
CA GLY A 229 -3.58 -6.09 0.88
C GLY A 229 -4.59 -5.24 0.12
N MET A 230 -5.86 -5.50 0.41
CA MET A 230 -7.01 -4.79 -0.15
C MET A 230 -7.65 -3.95 0.94
N GLY A 231 -8.16 -2.77 0.58
CA GLY A 231 -8.83 -1.91 1.55
C GLY A 231 -9.34 -0.61 0.97
N VAL A 232 -10.27 0.00 1.70
CA VAL A 232 -10.84 1.31 1.39
C VAL A 232 -10.83 2.15 2.65
N VAL A 233 -10.33 3.38 2.56
CA VAL A 233 -10.36 4.35 3.65
C VAL A 233 -10.86 5.68 3.11
N VAL A 234 -11.82 6.28 3.81
CA VAL A 234 -12.33 7.62 3.51
C VAL A 234 -12.30 8.46 4.77
N LEU A 235 -11.73 9.66 4.68
CA LEU A 235 -11.72 10.68 5.72
C LEU A 235 -12.55 11.89 5.26
N ILE A 236 -13.29 12.49 6.18
CA ILE A 236 -13.92 13.79 6.00
C ILE A 236 -13.10 14.80 6.78
N VAL A 237 -12.62 15.82 6.08
CA VAL A 237 -11.77 16.86 6.66
C VAL A 237 -12.36 18.24 6.46
N SER A 238 -12.15 19.13 7.43
CA SER A 238 -12.63 20.51 7.42
C SER A 238 -11.58 21.42 8.03
N SER A 239 -11.63 22.73 7.74
CA SER A 239 -10.84 23.67 8.55
C SER A 239 -11.19 23.49 10.03
N LEU A 240 -10.17 23.54 10.90
CA LEU A 240 -10.35 23.34 12.35
C LEU A 240 -11.35 24.35 12.92
N ARG A 241 -11.22 25.62 12.50
CA ARG A 241 -12.15 26.69 12.85
C ARG A 241 -13.60 26.32 12.53
N LEU A 242 -13.89 25.90 11.30
CA LEU A 242 -15.26 25.55 10.90
C LEU A 242 -15.78 24.30 11.63
N ALA A 243 -14.91 23.34 11.91
CA ALA A 243 -15.26 22.15 12.70
C ALA A 243 -15.70 22.54 14.12
N ILE A 244 -14.97 23.46 14.76
CA ILE A 244 -15.32 24.00 16.09
C ILE A 244 -16.62 24.81 16.03
N GLU A 245 -16.73 25.74 15.07
CA GLU A 245 -17.92 26.60 14.88
C GLU A 245 -19.19 25.75 14.65
N ASN A 246 -19.07 24.64 13.93
CA ASN A 246 -20.17 23.72 13.64
C ASN A 246 -20.37 22.62 14.71
N ALA A 247 -19.64 22.67 15.83
CA ALA A 247 -19.71 21.66 16.88
C ALA A 247 -19.54 20.22 16.33
N GLN A 248 -18.57 20.03 15.43
CA GLN A 248 -18.21 18.72 14.92
C GLN A 248 -17.31 17.98 15.91
N PRO A 249 -17.47 16.65 16.10
CA PRO A 249 -16.47 15.84 16.76
C PRO A 249 -15.15 15.89 15.97
N ILE A 250 -14.02 15.99 16.67
CA ILE A 250 -12.69 16.06 16.05
C ILE A 250 -11.88 14.84 16.51
N LEU A 251 -11.49 13.98 15.57
CA LEU A 251 -10.66 12.81 15.87
C LEU A 251 -9.20 13.20 16.12
N ALA A 252 -8.65 14.01 15.21
CA ALA A 252 -7.30 14.54 15.25
C ALA A 252 -7.21 15.77 14.34
N VAL A 253 -6.10 16.51 14.43
CA VAL A 253 -5.84 17.70 13.61
C VAL A 253 -4.58 17.48 12.77
N ILE A 254 -4.66 17.74 11.48
CA ILE A 254 -3.51 17.79 10.58
C ILE A 254 -2.83 19.14 10.77
N LYS A 255 -1.67 19.15 11.42
CA LYS A 255 -0.90 20.36 11.75
C LYS A 255 -0.03 20.81 10.57
N GLY A 256 0.62 19.86 9.91
CA GLY A 256 1.46 20.13 8.75
C GLY A 256 1.54 18.92 7.82
N SER A 257 1.98 19.18 6.59
CA SER A 257 2.20 18.14 5.59
C SER A 257 3.14 18.67 4.52
N ALA A 258 3.94 17.80 3.92
CA ALA A 258 4.78 18.13 2.78
C ALA A 258 4.82 16.98 1.78
N LEU A 259 5.12 17.33 0.53
CA LEU A 259 5.31 16.42 -0.59
C LEU A 259 6.61 16.76 -1.30
N ASN A 260 7.36 15.76 -1.75
CA ASN A 260 8.46 15.97 -2.70
C ASN A 260 8.65 14.78 -3.63
N ASN A 261 9.73 14.78 -4.41
CA ASN A 261 10.15 13.63 -5.20
C ASN A 261 11.64 13.33 -5.01
N ASP A 262 12.00 12.05 -5.06
CA ASP A 262 13.39 11.59 -5.02
C ASP A 262 14.27 12.18 -6.13
N GLY A 263 13.68 12.46 -7.30
CA GLY A 263 14.43 12.89 -8.49
C GLY A 263 15.46 11.85 -8.91
N HIS A 264 16.65 12.29 -9.32
CA HIS A 264 17.76 11.40 -9.66
C HIS A 264 18.66 11.05 -8.47
N ARG A 265 18.28 11.45 -7.23
CA ARG A 265 19.05 11.20 -5.99
C ARG A 265 18.93 9.75 -5.48
N LYS A 266 18.59 8.81 -6.36
CA LYS A 266 18.31 7.41 -6.10
C LYS A 266 19.01 6.55 -7.15
N MET A 267 19.37 5.32 -6.78
CA MET A 267 20.17 4.42 -7.62
C MET A 267 19.42 3.89 -8.85
N SER A 268 18.09 3.86 -8.82
CA SER A 268 17.25 3.42 -9.92
C SER A 268 15.86 4.03 -9.80
N TYR A 269 15.02 3.94 -10.85
CA TYR A 269 13.67 4.50 -10.84
C TYR A 269 12.82 4.05 -9.64
N THR A 270 12.94 2.78 -9.25
CA THR A 270 12.18 2.17 -8.16
C THR A 270 12.85 2.26 -6.79
N ALA A 271 14.12 2.67 -6.71
CA ALA A 271 14.83 2.81 -5.44
C ALA A 271 14.36 4.06 -4.69
N PRO A 272 14.29 4.06 -3.34
CA PRO A 272 14.02 5.26 -2.58
C PRO A 272 15.27 6.12 -2.37
N SER A 273 15.10 7.39 -1.98
CA SER A 273 16.20 8.31 -1.62
C SER A 273 16.15 8.71 -0.14
N VAL A 274 17.26 8.55 0.58
CA VAL A 274 17.40 9.00 1.99
C VAL A 274 17.23 10.52 2.08
N ASP A 275 17.93 11.28 1.24
CA ASP A 275 17.93 12.74 1.30
C ASP A 275 16.54 13.32 1.03
N ALA A 276 15.82 12.77 0.04
CA ALA A 276 14.47 13.24 -0.25
C ALA A 276 13.49 12.92 0.89
N GLN A 277 13.65 11.78 1.58
CA GLN A 277 12.86 11.48 2.77
C GLN A 277 13.17 12.44 3.93
N ILE A 278 14.43 12.81 4.13
CA ILE A 278 14.82 13.83 5.12
C ILE A 278 14.18 15.18 4.79
N ASP A 279 14.27 15.62 3.53
CA ASP A 279 13.73 16.90 3.08
C ASP A 279 12.22 16.99 3.33
N VAL A 280 11.45 15.96 2.95
CA VAL A 280 9.98 15.98 3.12
C VAL A 280 9.57 15.92 4.59
N MET A 281 10.33 15.22 5.45
CA MET A 281 10.05 15.18 6.88
C MET A 281 10.30 16.55 7.53
N ARG A 282 11.41 17.21 7.20
CA ARG A 282 11.74 18.55 7.69
C ARG A 282 10.72 19.58 7.21
N GLU A 283 10.37 19.56 5.93
CA GLU A 283 9.38 20.48 5.39
C GLU A 283 7.99 20.29 6.04
N ALA A 284 7.58 19.06 6.33
CA ALA A 284 6.32 18.80 7.02
C ALA A 284 6.32 19.32 8.46
N LEU A 285 7.45 19.21 9.18
CA LEU A 285 7.65 19.79 10.50
C LEU A 285 7.62 21.33 10.47
N ASP A 286 8.32 21.93 9.51
CA ASP A 286 8.33 23.38 9.30
C ASP A 286 6.93 23.90 8.97
N ASN A 287 6.20 23.22 8.08
CA ASN A 287 4.81 23.52 7.73
C ASN A 287 3.85 23.34 8.91
N ALA A 288 4.23 22.56 9.92
CA ALA A 288 3.46 22.36 11.14
C ALA A 288 3.82 23.37 12.25
N ASP A 289 4.94 24.08 12.14
CA ASP A 289 5.59 24.84 13.22
C ASP A 289 5.84 23.96 14.47
N ILE A 290 6.34 22.73 14.24
CA ILE A 290 6.61 21.71 15.28
C ILE A 290 8.06 21.23 15.15
N LYS A 291 8.76 21.08 16.27
CA LYS A 291 10.12 20.54 16.29
C LYS A 291 10.12 19.02 16.26
N ALA A 292 11.16 18.43 15.70
CA ALA A 292 11.32 16.97 15.64
C ALA A 292 11.27 16.29 17.02
N ASN A 293 11.76 16.95 18.07
CA ASN A 293 11.72 16.43 19.44
C ASN A 293 10.35 16.52 20.13
N GLU A 294 9.35 17.12 19.48
CA GLU A 294 7.95 17.16 19.93
C GLU A 294 7.10 16.02 19.33
N ILE A 295 7.64 15.19 18.41
CA ILE A 295 6.91 14.05 17.83
C ILE A 295 6.96 12.83 18.75
N ASP A 296 5.84 12.41 19.30
CA ASP A 296 5.80 11.33 20.29
C ASP A 296 5.78 9.93 19.70
N PHE A 297 5.30 9.75 18.47
CA PHE A 297 5.41 8.46 17.77
C PHE A 297 5.36 8.64 16.25
N ILE A 298 5.86 7.63 15.55
CA ILE A 298 5.95 7.61 14.08
C ILE A 298 5.25 6.37 13.54
N GLU A 299 4.27 6.60 12.67
CA GLU A 299 3.71 5.59 11.79
C GLU A 299 4.43 5.69 10.44
N GLY A 300 5.48 4.89 10.28
CA GLY A 300 6.32 4.95 9.09
C GLY A 300 5.68 4.26 7.88
N HIS A 301 6.37 4.35 6.75
CA HIS A 301 5.98 3.64 5.54
C HIS A 301 6.17 2.14 5.70
N GLY A 302 7.30 1.69 6.25
CA GLY A 302 7.52 0.36 6.81
C GLY A 302 7.02 -0.76 5.92
N THR A 303 7.71 -0.98 4.81
CA THR A 303 7.30 -1.95 3.78
C THR A 303 7.76 -3.35 4.08
N ALA A 304 8.59 -3.54 5.12
CA ALA A 304 9.27 -4.80 5.41
C ALA A 304 10.25 -5.22 4.29
N THR A 305 10.68 -4.27 3.44
CA THR A 305 11.75 -4.54 2.47
C THR A 305 13.10 -4.18 3.10
N LYS A 306 14.10 -5.05 2.93
CA LYS A 306 15.44 -4.86 3.53
C LYS A 306 16.04 -3.49 3.22
N ILE A 307 15.96 -3.08 1.95
CA ILE A 307 16.52 -1.81 1.48
C ILE A 307 15.62 -0.64 1.89
N GLY A 308 14.31 -0.76 1.71
CA GLY A 308 13.37 0.33 1.99
C GLY A 308 13.34 0.71 3.47
N ASP A 309 13.24 -0.27 4.36
CA ASP A 309 13.21 -0.02 5.81
C ASP A 309 14.54 0.54 6.31
N ALA A 310 15.69 0.05 5.80
CA ALA A 310 17.00 0.60 6.18
C ALA A 310 17.18 2.06 5.73
N ILE A 311 16.69 2.42 4.54
CA ILE A 311 16.69 3.79 4.02
C ILE A 311 15.78 4.68 4.87
N GLU A 312 14.56 4.23 5.17
CA GLU A 312 13.62 4.99 5.99
C GLU A 312 14.15 5.22 7.41
N LEU A 313 14.68 4.19 8.07
CA LEU A 313 15.31 4.32 9.39
C LEU A 313 16.50 5.29 9.36
N THR A 314 17.24 5.33 8.25
CA THR A 314 18.36 6.26 8.10
C THR A 314 17.87 7.71 8.02
N ALA A 315 16.81 7.96 7.26
CA ALA A 315 16.20 9.28 7.16
C ALA A 315 15.56 9.72 8.48
N LEU A 316 14.80 8.83 9.13
CA LEU A 316 14.17 9.07 10.42
C LEU A 316 15.19 9.48 11.48
N GLU A 317 16.31 8.78 11.59
CA GLU A 317 17.37 9.16 12.55
C GLU A 317 17.91 10.57 12.31
N GLN A 318 18.14 10.94 11.05
CA GLN A 318 18.71 12.26 10.74
C GLN A 318 17.75 13.43 11.02
N VAL A 319 16.44 13.14 11.17
CA VAL A 319 15.43 14.16 11.46
C VAL A 319 14.99 14.10 12.91
N TYR A 320 14.68 12.91 13.42
CA TYR A 320 14.03 12.69 14.71
C TYR A 320 14.95 12.09 15.78
N GLY A 321 16.16 11.65 15.43
CA GLY A 321 17.12 11.05 16.35
C GLY A 321 17.71 12.07 17.33
N ASP A 322 16.98 12.38 18.40
CA ASP A 322 17.40 13.33 19.45
C ASP A 322 17.25 12.70 20.84
N GLY A 323 18.25 11.92 21.28
CA GLY A 323 18.51 11.48 22.67
C GLY A 323 17.41 10.65 23.37
N ARG A 324 16.20 10.58 22.80
CA ARG A 324 15.01 9.89 23.31
C ARG A 324 14.63 8.76 22.37
N SER A 325 14.09 7.67 22.93
CA SER A 325 13.47 6.61 22.13
C SER A 325 12.07 7.03 21.72
N ILE A 326 11.74 6.88 20.43
CA ILE A 326 10.46 7.20 19.82
C ILE A 326 9.79 5.90 19.38
N PRO A 327 8.56 5.60 19.84
CA PRO A 327 7.75 4.53 19.29
C PRO A 327 7.62 4.63 17.76
N LEU A 328 8.04 3.56 17.07
CA LEU A 328 7.94 3.40 15.63
C LEU A 328 7.06 2.20 15.30
N GLY A 329 6.25 2.30 14.26
CA GLY A 329 5.47 1.18 13.75
C GLY A 329 4.96 1.38 12.33
N SER A 330 4.30 0.35 11.81
CA SER A 330 3.60 0.36 10.52
C SER A 330 2.43 -0.60 10.57
N ILE A 331 1.24 -0.11 10.21
CA ILE A 331 0.01 -0.90 10.11
C ILE A 331 0.11 -2.07 9.12
N LYS A 332 1.10 -2.05 8.22
CA LYS A 332 1.30 -3.09 7.20
C LYS A 332 1.58 -4.47 7.80
N ALA A 333 2.10 -4.53 9.03
CA ALA A 333 2.25 -5.79 9.76
C ALA A 333 0.89 -6.46 10.05
N ASN A 334 -0.17 -5.66 10.23
CA ASN A 334 -1.51 -6.13 10.55
C ASN A 334 -2.32 -6.43 9.28
N ILE A 335 -2.27 -5.56 8.27
CA ILE A 335 -3.21 -5.61 7.13
C ILE A 335 -2.54 -5.69 5.76
N GLY A 336 -1.23 -5.92 5.72
CA GLY A 336 -0.45 -5.86 4.48
C GLY A 336 -0.37 -4.46 3.90
N HIS A 337 0.21 -4.37 2.71
CA HIS A 337 0.36 -3.15 1.96
C HIS A 337 -0.87 -2.90 1.06
N LEU A 338 -1.70 -1.94 1.49
CA LEU A 338 -2.94 -1.56 0.80
C LEU A 338 -2.74 -0.64 -0.41
N ASP A 339 -1.57 -0.68 -1.05
CA ASP A 339 -1.18 0.21 -2.15
C ASP A 339 -1.57 1.68 -1.87
N VAL A 340 -2.38 2.30 -2.74
CA VAL A 340 -2.84 3.69 -2.67
C VAL A 340 -3.59 4.05 -1.38
N ALA A 341 -4.20 3.08 -0.70
CA ALA A 341 -4.95 3.29 0.55
C ALA A 341 -4.08 3.21 1.81
N SER A 342 -2.82 2.80 1.69
CA SER A 342 -1.91 2.57 2.82
C SER A 342 -1.71 3.82 3.66
N GLY A 343 -1.51 4.96 2.99
CA GLY A 343 -1.32 6.25 3.65
C GLY A 343 -2.49 6.63 4.56
N LEU A 344 -3.71 6.57 4.04
CA LEU A 344 -4.92 6.91 4.81
C LEU A 344 -5.19 5.93 5.95
N ALA A 345 -4.88 4.63 5.76
CA ALA A 345 -4.99 3.64 6.83
C ALA A 345 -4.02 3.94 7.99
N SER A 346 -2.77 4.28 7.66
CA SER A 346 -1.76 4.75 8.61
C SER A 346 -2.17 6.05 9.31
N THR A 347 -2.71 7.02 8.58
CA THR A 347 -3.29 8.25 9.17
C THR A 347 -4.41 7.95 10.16
N LEU A 348 -5.34 7.05 9.80
CA LEU A 348 -6.44 6.65 10.68
C LEU A 348 -5.93 5.97 11.95
N LYS A 349 -4.98 5.03 11.85
CA LYS A 349 -4.33 4.40 13.01
C LYS A 349 -3.70 5.44 13.94
N ALA A 350 -2.93 6.38 13.38
CA ALA A 350 -2.29 7.44 14.17
C ALA A 350 -3.32 8.37 14.83
N ALA A 351 -4.38 8.75 14.12
CA ALA A 351 -5.47 9.56 14.69
C ALA A 351 -6.21 8.84 15.82
N LEU A 352 -6.48 7.54 15.67
CA LEU A 352 -7.07 6.71 16.73
C LEU A 352 -6.14 6.60 17.96
N ALA A 353 -4.83 6.46 17.75
CA ALA A 353 -3.84 6.43 18.83
C ALA A 353 -3.80 7.75 19.62
N LEU A 354 -3.82 8.90 18.92
CA LEU A 354 -3.90 10.22 19.55
C LEU A 354 -5.22 10.40 20.34
N ASN A 355 -6.36 10.04 19.76
CA ASN A 355 -7.66 10.16 20.43
C ASN A 355 -7.74 9.29 21.69
N ARG A 356 -7.26 8.04 21.63
CA ARG A 356 -7.23 7.13 22.80
C ARG A 356 -6.09 7.39 23.77
N LYS A 357 -5.15 8.28 23.44
CA LYS A 357 -3.97 8.64 24.23
C LYS A 357 -3.02 7.47 24.51
N ALA A 358 -2.90 6.56 23.55
CA ALA A 358 -1.96 5.45 23.60
C ALA A 358 -1.65 4.94 22.19
N THR A 359 -0.39 4.60 21.92
CA THR A 359 -0.01 3.91 20.68
C THR A 359 -0.61 2.51 20.63
N PHE A 360 -0.67 1.92 19.44
CA PHE A 360 -0.98 0.50 19.30
C PHE A 360 0.32 -0.32 19.34
N PRO A 361 0.29 -1.54 19.89
CA PRO A 361 1.40 -2.48 19.80
C PRO A 361 1.82 -2.72 18.34
N GLN A 362 3.12 -2.86 18.11
CA GLN A 362 3.68 -3.25 16.83
C GLN A 362 3.90 -4.77 16.83
N PRO A 363 3.26 -5.53 15.92
CA PRO A 363 3.57 -6.94 15.73
C PRO A 363 5.06 -7.15 15.47
N TYR A 364 5.61 -8.26 15.98
CA TYR A 364 7.01 -8.68 15.79
C TYR A 364 8.05 -7.74 16.41
N ALA A 365 7.66 -6.97 17.44
CA ALA A 365 8.58 -6.05 18.13
C ALA A 365 9.81 -6.76 18.73
N GLU A 366 9.70 -8.04 19.08
CA GLU A 366 10.81 -8.89 19.53
C GLU A 366 11.87 -9.15 18.45
N LEU A 367 11.52 -8.98 17.17
CA LEU A 367 12.40 -9.13 16.01
C LEU A 367 12.99 -7.81 15.55
N THR A 368 12.90 -6.74 16.35
CA THR A 368 13.45 -5.41 16.04
C THR A 368 14.88 -5.53 15.50
N MET A 369 15.20 -4.81 14.42
CA MET A 369 16.55 -4.80 13.85
C MET A 369 17.60 -4.48 14.94
N PRO A 370 18.69 -5.27 15.08
CA PRO A 370 19.79 -4.93 15.99
C PRO A 370 20.43 -3.56 15.72
N ASN A 371 20.33 -3.11 14.47
CA ASN A 371 20.77 -1.79 14.01
C ASN A 371 19.63 -0.77 13.95
N LEU A 372 18.47 -1.04 14.57
CA LEU A 372 17.48 0.00 14.83
C LEU A 372 18.21 1.05 15.67
N LYS A 373 18.49 2.18 15.04
CA LYS A 373 19.32 3.23 15.61
C LYS A 373 18.75 3.63 16.98
N PRO A 374 19.58 4.05 17.94
CA PRO A 374 19.24 4.03 19.38
C PRO A 374 18.02 4.86 19.78
N HIS A 375 17.47 5.67 18.86
CA HIS A 375 16.36 6.58 19.08
C HIS A 375 14.99 6.05 18.61
N PHE A 376 14.89 4.84 18.06
CA PHE A 376 13.60 4.24 17.71
C PHE A 376 13.42 2.90 18.39
N GLN A 377 12.17 2.55 18.69
CA GLN A 377 11.83 1.26 19.28
C GLN A 377 10.46 0.78 18.80
N LEU A 378 10.37 -0.50 18.45
CA LEU A 378 9.08 -1.19 18.28
C LEU A 378 8.62 -1.68 19.65
N TYR A 379 7.36 -1.41 20.00
CA TYR A 379 6.80 -1.80 21.29
C TYR A 379 5.73 -2.87 21.11
N SER A 380 5.86 -3.99 21.80
CA SER A 380 4.85 -5.06 21.86
C SER A 380 3.68 -4.74 22.78
N GLN A 381 3.69 -3.56 23.42
CA GLN A 381 2.65 -3.07 24.32
C GLN A 381 2.33 -1.61 24.02
N PRO A 382 1.08 -1.15 24.24
CA PRO A 382 0.71 0.25 24.05
C PRO A 382 1.61 1.18 24.85
N GLN A 383 2.12 2.25 24.23
CA GLN A 383 2.85 3.30 24.93
C GLN A 383 1.91 4.47 25.23
N PRO A 384 1.93 5.03 26.45
CA PRO A 384 1.06 6.14 26.81
C PRO A 384 1.41 7.39 26.01
N LEU A 385 0.39 8.15 25.61
CA LEU A 385 0.52 9.46 24.97
C LEU A 385 -0.12 10.53 25.85
N ASN A 386 0.34 11.77 25.71
CA ASN A 386 -0.18 12.92 26.44
C ASN A 386 -1.26 13.64 25.63
N ASN A 387 -2.02 14.54 26.27
CA ASN A 387 -3.05 15.35 25.60
C ASN A 387 -2.50 16.26 24.49
N ASN A 388 -1.20 16.55 24.51
CA ASN A 388 -0.52 17.42 23.55
C ASN A 388 0.39 16.62 22.61
N SER A 389 0.20 15.31 22.51
CA SER A 389 1.11 14.47 21.75
C SER A 389 0.94 14.63 20.23
N TYR A 390 2.05 14.56 19.51
CA TYR A 390 2.09 14.64 18.06
C TYR A 390 2.53 13.32 17.43
N ALA A 391 2.02 13.06 16.23
CA ALA A 391 2.37 11.88 15.45
C ALA A 391 2.88 12.28 14.07
N ALA A 392 3.83 11.53 13.54
CA ALA A 392 4.26 11.64 12.16
C ALA A 392 3.80 10.42 11.35
N VAL A 393 3.37 10.64 10.11
CA VAL A 393 2.93 9.58 9.19
C VAL A 393 3.64 9.70 7.85
N SER A 394 4.30 8.63 7.41
CA SER A 394 5.02 8.56 6.12
C SER A 394 4.32 7.66 5.10
N ALA A 395 4.27 8.10 3.84
CA ALA A 395 3.98 7.23 2.70
C ALA A 395 4.91 7.56 1.53
N LEU A 396 5.63 6.54 1.04
CA LEU A 396 6.70 6.69 0.06
C LEU A 396 6.29 5.92 -1.21
N GLY A 397 6.06 6.64 -2.30
CA GLY A 397 5.57 6.05 -3.54
C GLY A 397 6.70 5.47 -4.39
N VAL A 398 6.50 4.30 -4.98
CA VAL A 398 7.34 3.82 -6.09
C VAL A 398 7.33 4.87 -7.21
N GLY A 399 8.50 5.19 -7.76
CA GLY A 399 8.69 6.35 -8.64
C GLY A 399 9.18 7.61 -7.90
N GLY A 400 9.11 7.60 -6.57
CA GLY A 400 9.81 8.52 -5.67
C GLY A 400 8.99 9.66 -5.09
N THR A 401 7.67 9.70 -5.29
CA THR A 401 6.83 10.75 -4.69
C THR A 401 6.60 10.44 -3.22
N ASN A 402 7.19 11.26 -2.34
CA ASN A 402 7.12 11.09 -0.90
C ASN A 402 6.08 12.03 -0.30
N ALA A 403 5.37 11.55 0.72
CA ALA A 403 4.43 12.33 1.50
C ALA A 403 4.69 12.12 2.99
N HIS A 404 4.70 13.22 3.74
CA HIS A 404 4.84 13.19 5.20
C HIS A 404 3.81 14.13 5.84
N ILE A 405 3.15 13.67 6.90
CA ILE A 405 2.09 14.42 7.59
C ILE A 405 2.35 14.43 9.09
N ILE A 406 2.16 15.59 9.72
CA ILE A 406 2.19 15.77 11.17
C ILE A 406 0.76 15.91 11.68
N LEU A 407 0.36 14.99 12.56
CA LEU A 407 -0.92 14.99 13.25
C LEU A 407 -0.73 15.48 14.69
N GLY A 408 -1.69 16.27 15.16
CA GLY A 408 -1.83 16.67 16.55
C GLY A 408 -3.17 16.26 17.13
N PRO A 409 -3.35 16.47 18.43
CA PRO A 409 -4.55 16.09 19.15
C PRO A 409 -5.71 17.03 18.78
N ALA A 410 -6.93 16.57 19.02
CA ALA A 410 -8.09 17.45 19.01
C ALA A 410 -7.96 18.52 20.12
N PRO A 411 -8.42 19.78 19.89
CA PRO A 411 -8.42 20.79 20.93
C PRO A 411 -9.21 20.35 22.18
N VAL A 412 -8.74 20.72 23.37
CA VAL A 412 -9.33 20.29 24.65
C VAL A 412 -10.81 20.67 24.78
N ASP A 413 -11.20 21.83 24.22
CA ASP A 413 -12.57 22.35 24.29
C ASP A 413 -13.46 21.88 23.13
N SER A 414 -12.94 21.05 22.22
CA SER A 414 -13.71 20.49 21.11
C SER A 414 -14.49 19.25 21.53
N ILE A 415 -15.51 18.89 20.74
CA ILE A 415 -16.25 17.65 20.96
C ILE A 415 -15.34 16.46 20.69
N ASP A 416 -15.26 15.54 21.66
CA ASP A 416 -14.41 14.37 21.58
C ASP A 416 -14.73 13.49 20.36
N GLY A 417 -13.70 13.24 19.54
CA GLY A 417 -13.75 12.38 18.37
C GLY A 417 -14.05 10.91 18.68
N SER A 418 -14.02 10.46 19.94
CA SER A 418 -14.45 9.10 20.33
C SER A 418 -15.90 8.81 19.91
N LEU A 419 -16.74 9.84 19.78
CA LEU A 419 -18.10 9.74 19.22
C LEU A 419 -18.10 9.15 17.80
N LEU A 420 -17.09 9.47 16.98
CA LEU A 420 -16.98 8.97 15.61
C LEU A 420 -16.68 7.46 15.57
N ILE A 421 -15.95 6.96 16.57
CA ILE A 421 -15.55 5.54 16.69
C ILE A 421 -16.76 4.66 17.03
N HIS A 422 -17.65 5.15 17.90
CA HIS A 422 -18.80 4.40 18.40
C HIS A 422 -20.09 4.60 17.59
N LYS A 423 -20.08 5.56 16.66
CA LYS A 423 -21.27 5.90 15.89
C LYS A 423 -21.65 4.79 14.91
N LYS A 424 -22.90 4.37 14.98
CA LYS A 424 -23.50 3.44 14.01
C LYS A 424 -24.01 4.21 12.79
N PRO A 425 -23.86 3.66 11.57
CA PRO A 425 -24.44 4.24 10.38
C PRO A 425 -25.95 4.44 10.50
N THR A 426 -26.46 5.56 10.01
CA THR A 426 -27.90 5.86 9.98
C THR A 426 -28.64 5.05 8.91
N TYR A 427 -27.91 4.54 7.92
CA TYR A 427 -28.44 3.65 6.89
C TYR A 427 -27.58 2.39 6.78
N ARG A 428 -28.24 1.25 6.51
CA ARG A 428 -27.60 -0.02 6.22
C ARG A 428 -27.87 -0.39 4.78
N PHE A 429 -26.81 -0.41 3.96
CA PHE A 429 -26.89 -0.81 2.56
C PHE A 429 -27.45 -2.23 2.38
N ASN A 430 -28.38 -2.38 1.45
CA ASN A 430 -28.88 -3.68 1.01
C ASN A 430 -27.97 -4.22 -0.09
N LYS A 431 -26.75 -4.61 0.31
CA LYS A 431 -25.71 -5.02 -0.63
C LYS A 431 -26.08 -6.34 -1.28
N THR A 432 -25.96 -6.39 -2.60
CA THR A 432 -26.10 -7.63 -3.37
C THR A 432 -24.83 -7.87 -4.17
N HIS A 433 -24.51 -9.14 -4.39
CA HIS A 433 -23.45 -9.54 -5.30
C HIS A 433 -23.70 -8.91 -6.68
N ILE A 434 -22.68 -8.25 -7.22
CA ILE A 434 -22.71 -7.70 -8.57
C ILE A 434 -21.90 -8.65 -9.46
N PRO A 435 -22.50 -9.21 -10.53
CA PRO A 435 -21.78 -10.07 -11.46
C PRO A 435 -20.51 -9.40 -11.98
N MET A 436 -19.41 -10.15 -11.99
CA MET A 436 -18.10 -9.67 -12.41
C MET A 436 -17.72 -10.36 -13.74
N PRO A 437 -17.50 -9.58 -14.81
CA PRO A 437 -17.01 -10.09 -16.09
C PRO A 437 -15.76 -10.96 -15.94
N GLY A 438 -15.73 -12.10 -16.63
CA GLY A 438 -14.61 -13.05 -16.57
C GLY A 438 -14.59 -13.98 -15.35
N MET A 439 -15.55 -13.87 -14.43
CA MET A 439 -15.80 -14.89 -13.39
C MET A 439 -17.02 -15.72 -13.83
N SER A 440 -16.78 -16.91 -14.39
CA SER A 440 -17.84 -17.93 -14.42
C SER A 440 -17.99 -18.54 -13.03
N ASP A 441 -19.21 -18.93 -12.64
CA ASP A 441 -19.45 -19.74 -11.43
C ASP A 441 -18.71 -21.09 -11.43
N ASN A 442 -18.14 -21.47 -12.59
CA ASN A 442 -17.21 -22.57 -12.72
C ASN A 442 -15.78 -22.02 -12.65
N GLU A 443 -14.94 -22.64 -11.81
CA GLU A 443 -13.51 -22.38 -11.77
C GLU A 443 -12.94 -22.25 -13.19
N PRO A 444 -12.03 -21.28 -13.45
CA PRO A 444 -11.42 -21.16 -14.75
C PRO A 444 -10.70 -22.48 -15.06
N ASN A 445 -11.18 -23.18 -16.08
CA ASN A 445 -10.54 -24.38 -16.57
C ASN A 445 -9.26 -23.95 -17.28
N TYR A 446 -8.20 -23.76 -16.49
CA TYR A 446 -6.87 -23.46 -17.01
C TYR A 446 -6.37 -24.71 -17.71
N ASN A 447 -6.65 -24.82 -19.01
CA ASN A 447 -5.95 -25.76 -19.88
C ASN A 447 -4.46 -25.49 -19.72
N THR A 448 -3.80 -26.37 -18.97
CA THR A 448 -2.36 -26.48 -18.91
C THR A 448 -1.92 -26.96 -20.29
N GLU A 449 -1.50 -26.03 -21.16
CA GLU A 449 -0.52 -26.41 -22.16
C GLU A 449 0.73 -26.83 -21.37
N THR A 450 0.87 -28.14 -21.24
CA THR A 450 2.09 -28.82 -20.83
C THR A 450 3.18 -28.40 -21.80
N LEU A 451 3.98 -27.40 -21.42
CA LEU A 451 5.29 -27.19 -22.01
C LEU A 451 6.10 -28.46 -21.75
N THR A 452 6.09 -29.34 -22.74
CA THR A 452 6.90 -30.55 -22.75
C THR A 452 8.36 -30.13 -22.64
N ASN A 453 9.00 -30.58 -21.57
CA ASN A 453 10.46 -30.53 -21.38
C ASN A 453 11.14 -31.23 -22.56
N ASN A 454 11.49 -30.45 -23.58
CA ASN A 454 12.49 -30.85 -24.55
C ASN A 454 13.86 -30.47 -23.99
N SER A 455 14.55 -31.48 -23.47
CA SER A 455 15.99 -31.47 -23.26
C SER A 455 16.70 -31.19 -24.58
N VAL A 456 17.21 -29.97 -24.73
CA VAL A 456 18.14 -29.62 -25.82
C VAL A 456 19.51 -29.34 -25.22
N VAL A 457 20.46 -30.16 -25.66
CA VAL A 457 21.89 -30.06 -25.40
C VAL A 457 22.43 -28.76 -26.04
N ASN A 458 23.03 -27.94 -25.18
CA ASN A 458 23.92 -26.77 -25.32
C ASN A 458 24.07 -26.03 -26.68
N PRO A 459 23.92 -24.67 -26.66
CA PRO A 459 24.87 -23.81 -27.37
C PRO A 459 25.34 -22.57 -26.55
N ASP A 460 26.53 -22.08 -26.93
CA ASP A 460 27.30 -20.91 -26.46
C ASP A 460 26.62 -20.01 -25.39
N VAL A 461 27.20 -19.97 -24.18
CA VAL A 461 26.76 -19.12 -23.04
C VAL A 461 26.57 -17.67 -23.48
N LYS A 462 27.44 -17.17 -24.36
CA LYS A 462 27.35 -15.82 -24.93
C LYS A 462 26.05 -15.58 -25.69
N SER A 463 25.58 -16.57 -26.46
CA SER A 463 24.32 -16.48 -27.19
C SER A 463 23.12 -16.42 -26.24
N LYS A 464 23.16 -17.17 -25.13
CA LYS A 464 22.08 -17.20 -24.13
C LYS A 464 22.01 -15.91 -23.31
N VAL A 465 23.16 -15.38 -22.91
CA VAL A 465 23.24 -14.09 -22.22
C VAL A 465 22.75 -12.98 -23.15
N LEU A 466 23.16 -12.98 -24.42
CA LEU A 466 22.68 -12.02 -25.43
C LEU A 466 21.17 -12.17 -25.71
N GLU A 467 20.64 -13.39 -25.75
CA GLU A 467 19.20 -13.64 -25.88
C GLU A 467 18.42 -13.06 -24.69
N ALA A 468 18.88 -13.32 -23.47
CA ALA A 468 18.29 -12.77 -22.26
C ALA A 468 18.34 -11.23 -22.27
N TRP A 469 19.48 -10.66 -22.67
CA TRP A 469 19.69 -9.21 -22.81
C TRP A 469 18.70 -8.59 -23.79
N ASN A 470 18.52 -9.21 -24.97
CA ASN A 470 17.57 -8.77 -25.98
C ASN A 470 16.10 -8.88 -25.54
N LYS A 471 15.74 -9.94 -24.80
CA LYS A 471 14.38 -10.11 -24.27
C LYS A 471 14.01 -9.03 -23.27
N VAL A 472 14.98 -8.54 -22.51
CA VAL A 472 14.77 -7.59 -21.42
C VAL A 472 14.90 -6.15 -21.88
N LEU A 473 15.88 -5.83 -22.72
CA LEU A 473 16.20 -4.47 -23.15
C LEU A 473 15.76 -4.16 -24.60
N GLY A 474 15.13 -5.11 -25.28
CA GLY A 474 14.78 -5.00 -26.70
C GLY A 474 15.93 -5.41 -27.63
N GLN A 475 15.61 -5.59 -28.91
CA GLN A 475 16.58 -6.05 -29.91
C GLN A 475 17.42 -4.89 -30.46
N HIS A 476 18.71 -4.89 -30.13
CA HIS A 476 19.70 -3.92 -30.62
C HIS A 476 21.05 -4.60 -30.96
N ASN A 477 21.94 -3.86 -31.65
CA ASN A 477 23.30 -4.30 -31.95
C ASN A 477 24.24 -4.04 -30.76
N TRP A 478 24.12 -4.85 -29.71
CA TRP A 478 24.87 -4.71 -28.46
C TRP A 478 26.38 -4.95 -28.62
N GLN A 479 27.19 -4.13 -27.97
CA GLN A 479 28.63 -4.29 -27.79
C GLN A 479 28.95 -4.93 -26.43
N SER A 480 30.09 -5.61 -26.32
CA SER A 480 30.53 -6.22 -25.05
C SER A 480 30.79 -5.19 -23.94
N THR A 481 31.00 -3.92 -24.30
CA THR A 481 31.23 -2.81 -23.36
C THR A 481 29.94 -2.12 -22.93
N ASP A 482 28.79 -2.47 -23.51
CA ASP A 482 27.53 -1.81 -23.20
C ASP A 482 27.13 -2.10 -21.75
N ASN A 483 27.06 -1.04 -20.96
CA ASN A 483 26.65 -1.10 -19.57
C ASN A 483 25.12 -1.18 -19.50
N PHE A 484 24.62 -2.22 -18.83
CA PHE A 484 23.21 -2.51 -18.63
C PHE A 484 22.41 -1.27 -18.19
N PHE A 485 22.93 -0.49 -17.25
CA PHE A 485 22.24 0.68 -16.69
C PHE A 485 22.32 1.91 -17.59
N GLU A 486 23.37 2.04 -18.40
CA GLU A 486 23.52 3.16 -19.33
C GLU A 486 22.65 2.99 -20.58
N VAL A 487 22.35 1.74 -20.96
CA VAL A 487 21.50 1.42 -22.12
C VAL A 487 20.00 1.32 -21.78
N GLY A 488 19.58 1.79 -20.60
CA GLY A 488 18.19 1.85 -20.18
C GLY A 488 17.71 0.69 -19.30
N GLY A 489 18.62 -0.16 -18.82
CA GLY A 489 18.32 -1.15 -17.80
C GLY A 489 18.15 -0.54 -16.41
N GLU A 490 17.14 -1.00 -15.70
CA GLU A 490 16.80 -0.63 -14.32
C GLU A 490 16.76 -1.86 -13.40
N SER A 491 16.52 -1.68 -12.10
CA SER A 491 16.49 -2.76 -11.10
C SER A 491 15.49 -3.87 -11.44
N LEU A 492 14.29 -3.54 -11.93
CA LEU A 492 13.28 -4.54 -12.31
C LEU A 492 13.73 -5.35 -13.53
N THR A 493 14.30 -4.69 -14.54
CA THR A 493 14.85 -5.37 -15.70
C THR A 493 16.11 -6.16 -15.37
N ALA A 494 16.90 -5.75 -14.35
CA ALA A 494 18.03 -6.54 -13.88
C ALA A 494 17.55 -7.87 -13.27
N ILE A 495 16.50 -7.83 -12.44
CA ILE A 495 15.88 -9.06 -11.91
C ILE A 495 15.36 -9.94 -13.07
N ALA A 496 14.67 -9.34 -14.05
CA ALA A 496 14.19 -10.06 -15.23
C ALA A 496 15.35 -10.67 -16.05
N LEU A 497 16.47 -9.96 -16.19
CA LEU A 497 17.67 -10.44 -16.89
C LEU A 497 18.30 -11.62 -16.16
N ALA A 498 18.49 -11.52 -14.85
CA ALA A 498 19.00 -12.63 -14.04
C ALA A 498 18.10 -13.86 -14.15
N GLN A 499 16.77 -13.67 -14.09
CA GLN A 499 15.81 -14.76 -14.24
C GLN A 499 15.87 -15.39 -15.65
N GLN A 500 15.95 -14.59 -16.71
CA GLN A 500 16.08 -15.11 -18.08
C GLN A 500 17.40 -15.88 -18.26
N ILE A 501 18.51 -15.38 -17.72
CA ILE A 501 19.79 -16.10 -17.75
C ILE A 501 19.68 -17.41 -16.97
N ASN A 502 19.09 -17.40 -15.78
CA ASN A 502 18.87 -18.62 -14.97
C ASN A 502 18.02 -19.65 -15.73
N LEU A 503 16.94 -19.22 -16.39
CA LEU A 503 16.10 -20.09 -17.21
C LEU A 503 16.86 -20.69 -18.41
N LEU A 504 17.69 -19.90 -19.09
CA LEU A 504 18.41 -20.35 -20.28
C LEU A 504 19.66 -21.18 -19.95
N THR A 505 20.30 -20.95 -18.80
CA THR A 505 21.59 -21.56 -18.43
C THR A 505 21.49 -22.61 -17.33
N GLY A 506 20.39 -22.65 -16.56
CA GLY A 506 20.24 -23.52 -15.39
C GLY A 506 21.00 -23.06 -14.14
N LEU A 507 21.55 -21.83 -14.16
CA LEU A 507 22.23 -21.25 -13.00
C LEU A 507 21.26 -20.66 -11.97
N LYS A 508 21.79 -20.35 -10.78
CA LYS A 508 21.15 -19.54 -9.74
C LYS A 508 21.90 -18.22 -9.53
N LEU A 509 21.90 -17.37 -10.55
CA LEU A 509 22.44 -16.01 -10.45
C LEU A 509 21.46 -15.13 -9.68
N THR A 510 21.98 -14.38 -8.72
CA THR A 510 21.26 -13.30 -8.05
C THR A 510 21.33 -12.04 -8.91
N TYR A 511 20.34 -11.15 -8.79
CA TYR A 511 20.33 -9.88 -9.54
C TYR A 511 21.55 -8.99 -9.21
N THR A 512 22.18 -9.16 -8.04
CA THR A 512 23.39 -8.45 -7.64
C THR A 512 24.56 -8.70 -8.59
N ALA A 513 24.61 -9.89 -9.23
CA ALA A 513 25.63 -10.20 -10.23
C ALA A 513 25.61 -9.22 -11.42
N ILE A 514 24.45 -8.62 -11.73
CA ILE A 514 24.33 -7.60 -12.79
C ILE A 514 24.86 -6.24 -12.33
N PHE A 515 24.81 -5.94 -11.03
CA PHE A 515 25.45 -4.74 -10.48
C PHE A 515 26.97 -4.90 -10.41
N ASP A 516 27.46 -6.08 -10.05
CA ASP A 516 28.89 -6.40 -9.96
C ASP A 516 29.54 -6.54 -11.35
N CYS A 517 28.79 -7.04 -12.33
CA CYS A 517 29.20 -7.22 -13.73
C CYS A 517 28.25 -6.45 -14.67
N PRO A 518 28.31 -5.11 -14.70
CA PRO A 518 27.30 -4.28 -15.36
C PRO A 518 27.37 -4.29 -16.88
N THR A 519 28.49 -4.69 -17.50
CA THR A 519 28.59 -4.74 -18.97
C THR A 519 28.24 -6.12 -19.53
N LEU A 520 27.72 -6.16 -20.75
CA LEU A 520 27.40 -7.43 -21.43
C LEU A 520 28.58 -8.41 -21.46
N GLY A 521 29.80 -7.90 -21.66
CA GLY A 521 31.03 -8.70 -21.66
C GLY A 521 31.37 -9.27 -20.27
N GLN A 522 31.35 -8.42 -19.24
CA GLN A 522 31.61 -8.86 -17.85
C GLN A 522 30.57 -9.87 -17.37
N LEU A 523 29.29 -9.62 -17.66
CA LEU A 523 28.22 -10.55 -17.30
C LEU A 523 28.38 -11.89 -18.01
N THR A 524 28.70 -11.86 -19.31
CA THR A 524 28.96 -13.10 -20.08
C THR A 524 30.13 -13.88 -19.48
N GLU A 525 31.23 -13.21 -19.12
CA GLU A 525 32.40 -13.86 -18.53
C GLU A 525 32.09 -14.43 -17.14
N SER A 526 31.38 -13.69 -16.29
CA SER A 526 30.91 -14.16 -14.98
C SER A 526 30.02 -15.40 -15.09
N VAL A 527 29.04 -15.37 -15.99
CA VAL A 527 28.15 -16.52 -16.27
C VAL A 527 28.95 -17.71 -16.78
N MET A 528 29.92 -17.51 -17.68
CA MET A 528 30.79 -18.58 -18.18
C MET A 528 31.62 -19.22 -17.06
N GLN A 529 32.13 -18.43 -16.13
CA GLN A 529 32.86 -18.93 -14.96
C GLN A 529 31.95 -19.74 -14.03
N GLU A 530 30.72 -19.30 -13.79
CA GLU A 530 29.75 -20.03 -12.94
C GLU A 530 29.28 -21.34 -13.59
N VAL A 531 29.03 -21.36 -14.91
CA VAL A 531 28.69 -22.60 -15.64
C VAL A 531 29.86 -23.59 -15.64
N ALA A 532 31.11 -23.11 -15.58
CA ALA A 532 32.30 -23.95 -15.58
C ALA A 532 32.63 -24.57 -14.19
N LYS A 533 31.97 -24.12 -13.11
CA LYS A 533 32.17 -24.72 -11.78
C LYS A 533 31.49 -26.09 -11.72
N PRO A 534 32.15 -27.13 -11.17
CA PRO A 534 31.51 -28.42 -10.94
C PRO A 534 30.36 -28.25 -9.94
N GLN A 535 29.15 -28.62 -10.33
CA GLN A 535 27.99 -28.65 -9.42
C GLN A 535 28.26 -29.66 -8.30
N SER A 536 28.53 -29.17 -7.10
CA SER A 536 28.57 -30.00 -5.89
C SER A 536 27.16 -30.48 -5.58
N ASN A 537 26.90 -31.77 -5.82
CA ASN A 537 25.72 -32.46 -5.29
C ASN A 537 25.86 -32.58 -3.76
N GLU A 538 25.53 -31.51 -3.02
CA GLU A 538 25.15 -31.67 -1.62
C GLU A 538 23.67 -32.06 -1.57
N VAL A 539 23.44 -33.37 -1.56
CA VAL A 539 22.18 -33.95 -1.10
C VAL A 539 22.11 -33.69 0.40
N TYR A 540 21.32 -32.69 0.80
CA TYR A 540 20.85 -32.58 2.18
C TYR A 540 19.90 -33.74 2.46
N LEU A 541 20.45 -34.85 2.97
CA LEU A 541 19.67 -35.81 3.73
C LEU A 541 19.28 -35.12 5.04
N SER A 542 18.03 -34.65 5.10
CA SER A 542 17.40 -34.27 6.36
C SER A 542 17.36 -35.50 7.28
N ASN A 543 18.02 -35.41 8.42
CA ASN A 543 17.85 -36.31 9.55
C ASN A 543 16.38 -36.31 9.98
N PHE A 544 15.61 -37.30 9.51
CA PHE A 544 14.47 -37.81 10.24
C PHE A 544 15.03 -38.87 11.19
N GLU A 545 15.34 -38.46 12.42
CA GLU A 545 15.45 -39.41 13.52
C GLU A 545 14.06 -40.04 13.73
N GLN A 546 14.06 -41.36 13.78
CA GLN A 546 12.91 -42.22 14.06
C GLN A 546 12.25 -41.77 15.37
N THR A 547 10.98 -41.38 15.30
CA THR A 547 10.10 -41.49 16.45
C THR A 547 9.74 -42.95 16.62
N ASP A 548 10.24 -43.53 17.71
CA ASP A 548 9.92 -44.88 18.16
C ASP A 548 8.41 -45.09 18.36
N ASP A 549 8.00 -46.30 18.01
CA ASP A 549 6.68 -46.88 18.23
C ASP A 549 6.21 -46.75 19.69
N TYR A 550 5.02 -46.19 19.89
CA TYR A 550 4.24 -46.39 21.10
C TYR A 550 3.23 -47.52 20.85
N GLU A 551 3.61 -48.74 21.23
CA GLU A 551 2.66 -49.80 21.57
C GLU A 551 2.09 -49.54 22.97
N PHE A 552 0.76 -49.60 23.07
CA PHE A 552 0.04 -49.82 24.33
C PHE A 552 0.13 -51.31 24.69
N GLU A 553 0.56 -51.66 25.91
CA GLU A 553 -0.14 -52.62 26.80
C GLU A 553 0.54 -52.82 28.18
N GLU A 554 -0.33 -52.81 29.20
CA GLU A 554 -0.29 -53.48 30.52
C GLU A 554 0.93 -53.39 31.46
N LEU A 555 0.84 -52.52 32.48
CA LEU A 555 0.52 -52.88 33.90
C LEU A 555 0.55 -51.66 34.84
#